data_AF-A0A1E5H1H7-F1
#
_entry.id   AF-A0A1E5H1H7-F1
#
_cell.length_a   1.000
_cell.length_b   1.000
_cell.length_c   1.000
_cell.angle_alpha   90.00
_cell.angle_beta   90.00
_cell.angle_gamma   90.00
#
_symmetry.space_group_name_H-M   'P 1'
#
loop_
_entity.id
_entity.type
_entity.pdbx_description
1 polymer ?
#
loop_
_entity_poly.entity_id
_entity_poly.type
_entity_poly.pdbx_seq_one_letter_code
_entity_poly.pdbx_strand_id
1 'polypeptide(L)'
;MIKSIFLQEFLEWLLLVLGITGNVTSIILWIPQAKQIWLNRHDPKALRIISIGTQKLVALNTLVWCSYGLLKHDFWLPIATIFILPCALLTIYWKKKAVNKERETEENEPSTWFSFAAYCRLNEQDKERCLEAMYNTDFIKLVHKESLNWESYESMSELDRMYWDKELWCEKYEK
;
A
#
# COMPACT_ATOMS: atom_id res chain seq x y z
N MET A 1 -4.36 -36.54 -48.03
CA MET A 1 -3.01 -36.68 -47.43
C MET A 1 -2.22 -35.37 -47.49
N ILE A 2 -2.02 -34.74 -48.65
CA ILE A 2 -1.26 -33.47 -48.74
C ILE A 2 -1.93 -32.32 -47.95
N LYS A 3 -3.26 -32.17 -48.02
CA LYS A 3 -4.00 -31.15 -47.26
C LYS A 3 -3.89 -31.30 -45.74
N SER A 4 -3.75 -32.52 -45.21
CA SER A 4 -3.64 -32.73 -43.76
C SER A 4 -2.24 -32.39 -43.23
N ILE A 5 -1.20 -32.63 -44.04
CA ILE A 5 0.18 -32.26 -43.70
C ILE A 5 0.33 -30.73 -43.64
N PHE A 6 -0.13 -30.03 -44.68
CA PHE A 6 -0.07 -28.56 -44.72
C PHE A 6 -0.83 -27.90 -43.57
N LEU A 7 -2.01 -28.43 -43.21
CA LEU A 7 -2.80 -27.91 -42.10
C LEU A 7 -2.08 -28.11 -40.75
N GLN A 8 -1.38 -29.23 -40.57
CA GLN A 8 -0.65 -29.52 -39.35
C GLN A 8 0.57 -28.60 -39.19
N GLU A 9 1.38 -28.42 -40.25
CA GLU A 9 2.51 -27.50 -40.25
C GLU A 9 2.08 -26.05 -39.97
N PHE A 10 0.99 -25.62 -40.60
CA PHE A 10 0.42 -24.31 -40.35
C PHE A 10 -0.02 -24.12 -38.89
N LEU A 11 -0.66 -25.14 -38.30
CA LEU A 11 -1.11 -25.09 -36.90
C LEU A 11 0.06 -25.01 -35.92
N GLU A 12 1.12 -25.78 -36.14
CA GLU A 12 2.34 -25.75 -35.32
C GLU A 12 3.02 -24.38 -35.37
N TRP A 13 3.13 -23.80 -36.58
CA TRP A 13 3.68 -22.46 -36.75
C TRP A 13 2.82 -21.39 -36.06
N LEU A 14 1.50 -21.48 -36.18
CA LEU A 14 0.58 -20.55 -35.53
C LEU A 14 0.68 -20.64 -34.00
N LEU A 15 0.73 -21.84 -33.43
CA LEU A 15 0.90 -22.06 -32.00
C LEU A 15 2.23 -21.47 -31.49
N LEU A 16 3.31 -21.64 -32.25
CA LEU A 16 4.61 -21.05 -31.93
C LEU A 16 4.53 -19.52 -31.88
N VAL A 17 3.95 -18.88 -32.91
CA VAL A 17 3.81 -17.41 -32.97
C VAL A 17 2.93 -16.89 -31.84
N LEU A 18 1.81 -17.55 -31.56
CA LEU A 18 0.93 -17.18 -30.45
C LEU A 18 1.61 -17.35 -29.09
N GLY A 19 2.40 -18.42 -28.92
CA GLY A 19 3.19 -18.65 -27.72
C GLY A 19 4.23 -17.55 -27.50
N ILE A 20 5.01 -17.21 -28.53
CA ILE A 20 6.03 -16.15 -28.46
C ILE A 20 5.38 -14.80 -28.17
N THR A 21 4.37 -14.41 -28.95
CA THR A 21 3.70 -13.12 -28.79
C THR A 21 3.02 -12.99 -27.44
N GLY A 22 2.32 -14.04 -26.98
CA GLY A 22 1.70 -14.08 -25.65
C GLY A 22 2.73 -13.89 -24.53
N ASN A 23 3.90 -14.53 -24.62
CA ASN A 23 4.98 -14.36 -23.64
C ASN A 23 5.57 -12.95 -23.66
N VAL A 24 5.88 -12.41 -24.85
CA VAL A 24 6.43 -11.06 -25.00
C VAL A 24 5.45 -10.02 -24.46
N THR A 25 4.17 -10.11 -24.82
CA THR A 25 3.13 -9.22 -24.30
C THR A 25 3.03 -9.34 -22.78
N SER A 26 3.06 -10.56 -22.23
CA SER A 26 3.02 -10.77 -20.78
C SER A 26 4.20 -10.09 -20.08
N ILE A 27 5.42 -10.23 -20.60
CA ILE A 27 6.62 -9.57 -20.05
C ILE A 27 6.46 -8.05 -20.11
N ILE A 28 6.05 -7.49 -21.24
CA ILE A 28 5.87 -6.04 -21.42
C ILE A 28 4.86 -5.48 -20.43
N LEU A 29 3.74 -6.19 -20.21
CA LEU A 29 2.70 -5.77 -19.26
C LEU A 29 3.18 -5.74 -17.80
N TRP A 30 4.21 -6.51 -17.46
CA TRP A 30 4.81 -6.50 -16.11
C TRP A 30 5.79 -5.34 -15.88
N ILE A 31 6.34 -4.73 -16.93
CA ILE A 31 7.33 -3.66 -16.82
C ILE A 31 6.83 -2.46 -16.01
N PRO A 32 5.62 -1.89 -16.25
CA PRO A 32 5.13 -0.74 -15.49
C PRO A 32 4.99 -1.06 -14.00
N GLN A 33 4.48 -2.25 -13.67
CA GLN A 33 4.31 -2.69 -12.29
C GLN A 33 5.67 -2.85 -11.59
N ALA A 34 6.61 -3.55 -12.21
CA ALA A 34 7.96 -3.71 -11.69
C ALA A 34 8.66 -2.36 -11.49
N LYS A 35 8.52 -1.43 -12.44
CA LYS A 35 9.06 -0.07 -12.35
C LYS A 35 8.46 0.70 -11.18
N GLN A 36 7.13 0.68 -11.02
CA GLN A 36 6.44 1.36 -9.92
C GLN A 36 6.88 0.83 -8.55
N ILE A 37 6.99 -0.49 -8.41
CA ILE A 37 7.47 -1.11 -7.16
C ILE A 37 8.91 -0.70 -6.87
N TRP A 38 9.77 -0.73 -7.89
CA TRP A 38 11.17 -0.36 -7.73
C TRP A 38 11.34 1.09 -7.29
N LEU A 39 10.66 2.02 -7.96
CA LEU A 39 10.73 3.45 -7.64
C LEU A 39 10.21 3.73 -6.22
N ASN A 40 9.12 3.07 -5.83
CA ASN A 40 8.44 3.31 -4.55
C ASN A 40 8.86 2.34 -3.43
N ARG A 41 9.95 1.58 -3.59
CA ARG A 41 10.36 0.52 -2.65
C ARG A 41 10.64 0.99 -1.21
N HIS A 42 10.86 2.29 -1.03
CA HIS A 42 11.10 2.92 0.27
C HIS A 42 9.93 3.76 0.79
N ASP A 43 8.87 3.93 -0.01
CA ASP A 43 7.67 4.66 0.37
C ASP A 43 6.55 3.67 0.71
N PRO A 44 6.30 3.43 2.00
CA PRO A 44 5.31 2.44 2.42
C PRO A 44 3.88 2.88 2.09
N LYS A 45 3.60 4.20 2.04
CA LYS A 45 2.28 4.73 1.67
C LYS A 45 1.96 4.40 0.22
N ALA A 46 2.91 4.57 -0.69
CA ALA A 46 2.74 4.20 -2.10
C ALA A 46 2.51 2.69 -2.30
N LEU A 47 3.15 1.83 -1.49
CA LEU A 47 3.00 0.36 -1.57
C LEU A 47 1.70 -0.18 -0.93
N ARG A 48 0.93 0.64 -0.19
CA ARG A 48 -0.34 0.22 0.44
C ARG A 48 -1.37 -0.24 -0.58
N ILE A 49 -1.40 0.39 -1.76
CA ILE A 49 -2.36 0.09 -2.85
C ILE A 49 -2.18 -1.34 -3.40
N ILE A 50 -0.99 -1.94 -3.27
CA ILE A 50 -0.69 -3.24 -3.89
C ILE A 50 -1.23 -4.41 -3.04
N SER A 51 -2.27 -5.11 -3.44
CA SER A 51 -2.78 -6.28 -2.68
C SER A 51 -1.78 -7.45 -2.63
N ILE A 52 -1.36 -7.85 -1.41
CA ILE A 52 -0.51 -9.05 -1.19
C ILE A 52 -1.25 -10.32 -1.64
N GLY A 53 -2.56 -10.39 -1.42
CA GLY A 53 -3.39 -11.53 -1.82
C GLY A 53 -3.33 -11.75 -3.33
N THR A 54 -3.47 -10.67 -4.10
CA THR A 54 -3.35 -10.71 -5.56
C THR A 54 -1.96 -11.18 -6.01
N GLN A 55 -0.89 -10.67 -5.40
CA GLN A 55 0.47 -11.10 -5.75
C GLN A 55 0.75 -12.57 -5.42
N LYS A 56 0.19 -13.10 -4.32
CA LYS A 56 0.26 -14.54 -4.00
C LYS A 56 -0.48 -15.37 -5.04
N LEU A 57 -1.68 -14.95 -5.45
CA LEU A 57 -2.44 -15.64 -6.50
C LEU A 57 -1.69 -15.63 -7.83
N VAL A 58 -1.07 -14.50 -8.20
CA VAL A 58 -0.20 -14.42 -9.38
C VAL A 58 0.96 -15.42 -9.28
N ALA A 59 1.67 -15.47 -8.15
CA ALA A 59 2.78 -16.40 -7.96
C ALA A 59 2.33 -17.86 -8.08
N LEU A 60 1.22 -18.24 -7.44
CA LEU A 60 0.64 -19.58 -7.54
C LEU A 60 0.21 -19.92 -8.96
N ASN A 61 -0.51 -19.02 -9.64
CA ASN A 61 -0.91 -19.19 -11.03
C ASN A 61 0.33 -19.38 -11.93
N THR A 62 1.38 -18.58 -11.71
CA THR A 62 2.63 -18.67 -12.46
C THR A 62 3.32 -20.03 -12.26
N LEU A 63 3.32 -20.57 -11.03
CA LEU A 63 3.84 -21.91 -10.75
C LEU A 63 3.03 -23.02 -11.43
N VAL A 64 1.69 -22.90 -11.46
CA VAL A 64 0.81 -23.85 -12.17
C VAL A 64 1.13 -23.84 -13.66
N TRP A 65 1.21 -22.67 -14.29
CA TRP A 65 1.53 -22.54 -15.71
C TRP A 65 2.94 -23.02 -16.05
N CYS A 66 3.92 -22.72 -15.19
CA CYS A 66 5.29 -23.23 -15.35
C CYS A 66 5.30 -24.76 -15.34
N SER A 67 4.66 -25.37 -14.35
CA SER A 67 4.56 -26.82 -14.21
C SER A 67 3.84 -27.45 -15.40
N TYR A 68 2.76 -26.83 -15.85
CA TYR A 68 2.01 -27.27 -17.02
C TYR A 68 2.85 -27.24 -18.30
N GLY A 69 3.59 -26.15 -18.55
CA GLY A 69 4.48 -26.03 -19.71
C GLY A 69 5.58 -27.09 -19.72
N LEU A 70 6.20 -27.33 -18.57
CA LEU A 70 7.22 -28.38 -18.41
C LEU A 70 6.66 -29.78 -18.69
N LEU A 71 5.46 -30.10 -18.16
CA LEU A 71 4.79 -31.38 -18.41
C LEU A 71 4.39 -31.58 -19.87
N LYS A 72 4.13 -30.49 -20.60
CA LYS A 72 3.83 -30.51 -22.03
C LYS A 72 5.07 -30.52 -22.92
N HIS A 73 6.27 -30.47 -22.34
CA HIS A 73 7.52 -30.26 -23.07
C HIS A 73 7.50 -29.01 -23.96
N ASP A 74 6.67 -28.01 -23.61
CA ASP A 74 6.59 -26.74 -24.30
C ASP A 74 7.49 -25.73 -23.59
N PHE A 75 8.60 -25.37 -24.23
CA PHE A 75 9.59 -24.45 -23.68
C PHE A 75 9.13 -22.99 -23.67
N TRP A 76 8.18 -22.62 -24.55
CA TRP A 76 7.72 -21.24 -24.65
C TRP A 76 6.78 -20.88 -23.51
N LEU A 77 5.95 -21.81 -23.06
CA LEU A 77 5.04 -21.57 -21.94
C LEU A 77 5.71 -21.10 -20.63
N PRO A 78 6.78 -21.75 -20.13
CA PRO A 78 7.42 -21.37 -18.88
C PRO A 78 8.34 -20.15 -19.03
N ILE A 79 8.67 -19.66 -20.23
CA ILE A 79 9.64 -18.58 -20.41
C ILE A 79 9.23 -17.31 -19.65
N ALA A 80 7.99 -16.85 -19.76
CA ALA A 80 7.54 -15.66 -19.05
C ALA A 80 7.50 -15.88 -17.53
N THR A 81 7.34 -17.12 -17.07
CA THR A 81 7.28 -17.44 -15.64
C THR A 81 8.60 -17.13 -14.92
N ILE A 82 9.74 -17.20 -15.63
CA ILE A 82 11.06 -16.82 -15.14
C ILE A 82 11.11 -15.34 -14.74
N PHE A 83 10.33 -14.48 -15.39
CA PHE A 83 10.26 -13.05 -15.08
C PHE A 83 9.13 -12.72 -14.10
N ILE A 84 7.94 -13.27 -14.34
CA ILE A 84 6.73 -12.95 -13.57
C ILE A 84 6.88 -13.41 -12.11
N LEU A 85 7.42 -14.61 -11.88
CA LEU A 85 7.51 -15.17 -10.54
C LEU A 85 8.46 -14.35 -9.63
N PRO A 86 9.71 -14.03 -10.03
CA PRO A 86 10.56 -13.14 -9.25
C PRO A 86 9.96 -11.76 -9.02
N CYS A 87 9.30 -11.17 -10.03
CA CYS A 87 8.63 -9.88 -9.86
C CYS A 87 7.53 -9.94 -8.80
N ALA A 88 6.66 -10.95 -8.83
CA ALA A 88 5.61 -11.13 -7.83
C ALA A 88 6.20 -11.33 -6.42
N LEU A 89 7.24 -12.16 -6.29
CA LEU A 89 7.91 -12.42 -5.01
C LEU A 89 8.61 -11.16 -4.46
N LEU A 90 9.31 -10.40 -5.31
CA LEU A 90 9.92 -9.13 -4.94
C LEU A 90 8.88 -8.14 -4.46
N THR A 91 7.73 -8.07 -5.14
CA THR A 91 6.61 -7.21 -4.73
C THR A 91 6.13 -7.56 -3.31
N ILE A 92 5.93 -8.84 -3.04
CA ILE A 92 5.51 -9.34 -1.73
C ILE A 92 6.56 -8.99 -0.67
N TYR A 93 7.84 -9.21 -0.98
CA TYR A 93 8.95 -8.93 -0.08
C TYR A 93 9.02 -7.44 0.30
N TRP A 94 9.06 -6.55 -0.70
CA TRP A 94 9.15 -5.11 -0.46
C TRP A 94 7.93 -4.59 0.30
N LYS A 95 6.73 -5.07 -0.03
CA LYS A 95 5.53 -4.67 0.70
C LYS A 95 5.57 -5.13 2.16
N LYS A 96 5.97 -6.38 2.45
CA LYS A 96 6.11 -6.85 3.84
C LYS A 96 7.15 -6.04 4.61
N LYS A 97 8.29 -5.76 3.99
CA LYS A 97 9.35 -4.93 4.58
C LYS A 97 8.85 -3.52 4.89
N ALA A 98 8.10 -2.91 3.97
CA ALA A 98 7.51 -1.59 4.14
C ALA A 98 6.49 -1.55 5.30
N VAL A 99 5.62 -2.56 5.41
CA VAL A 99 4.64 -2.68 6.51
C VAL A 99 5.33 -2.86 7.86
N ASN A 100 6.38 -3.68 7.94
CA ASN A 100 7.14 -3.84 9.18
C ASN A 100 7.81 -2.52 9.60
N LYS A 101 8.35 -1.77 8.65
CA LYS A 101 8.94 -0.45 8.93
C LYS A 101 7.91 0.57 9.43
N GLU A 102 6.69 0.59 8.87
CA GLU A 102 5.60 1.43 9.39
C GLU A 102 5.27 1.06 10.83
N ARG A 103 5.16 -0.24 11.15
CA ARG A 103 4.91 -0.70 12.53
C ARG A 103 6.02 -0.32 13.50
N GLU A 104 7.28 -0.46 13.09
CA GLU A 104 8.43 -0.02 13.90
C GLU A 104 8.42 1.50 14.12
N THR A 105 7.92 2.27 13.16
CA THR A 105 7.79 3.73 13.30
C THR A 105 6.63 4.07 14.24
N GLU A 106 5.50 3.37 14.16
CA GLU A 106 4.36 3.51 15.07
C GLU A 106 4.71 3.08 16.51
N GLU A 107 5.55 2.05 16.68
CA GLU A 107 5.96 1.54 18.00
C GLU A 107 7.06 2.40 18.65
N ASN A 108 7.92 3.05 17.85
CA ASN A 108 8.95 3.97 18.35
C ASN A 108 8.48 5.43 18.43
N GLU A 109 7.36 5.80 17.82
CA GLU A 109 6.68 7.03 18.19
C GLU A 109 6.21 6.84 19.64
N PRO A 110 6.68 7.68 20.59
CA PRO A 110 6.19 7.61 21.95
C PRO A 110 4.66 7.71 21.91
N SER A 111 3.99 6.88 22.71
CA SER A 111 2.53 6.86 22.89
C SER A 111 1.98 8.14 23.54
N THR A 112 2.58 9.29 23.25
CA THR A 112 2.13 10.64 23.55
C THR A 112 1.03 11.11 22.59
N TRP A 113 0.38 10.21 21.85
CA TRP A 113 -0.84 10.55 21.13
C TRP A 113 -2.00 10.62 22.13
N PHE A 114 -2.08 11.73 22.85
CA PHE A 114 -3.31 12.13 23.51
C PHE A 114 -4.35 12.43 22.42
N SER A 115 -5.12 11.41 22.02
CA SER A 115 -6.10 11.56 20.94
C SER A 115 -7.24 12.49 21.36
N PHE A 116 -7.84 13.20 20.40
CA PHE A 116 -9.06 13.97 20.66
C PHE A 116 -10.19 13.10 21.23
N ALA A 117 -10.26 11.81 20.85
CA ALA A 117 -11.21 10.87 21.44
C ALA A 117 -10.96 10.61 22.94
N ALA A 118 -9.69 10.63 23.38
CA ALA A 118 -9.33 10.55 24.79
C ALA A 118 -9.66 11.87 25.50
N TYR A 119 -9.39 13.01 24.86
CA TYR A 119 -9.75 14.34 25.34
C TYR A 119 -11.26 14.50 25.57
N CYS A 120 -12.10 14.11 24.62
CA CYS A 120 -13.56 14.24 24.74
C CYS A 120 -14.15 13.42 25.89
N ARG A 121 -13.46 12.39 26.38
CA ARG A 121 -13.88 11.57 27.52
C ARG A 121 -13.55 12.20 28.87
N LEU A 122 -12.72 13.25 28.90
CA LEU A 122 -12.42 13.99 30.12
C LEU A 122 -13.63 14.84 30.54
N ASN A 123 -13.75 15.09 31.85
CA ASN A 123 -14.65 16.12 32.34
C ASN A 123 -14.11 17.52 32.00
N GLU A 124 -14.95 18.56 32.08
CA GLU A 124 -14.56 19.92 31.69
C GLU A 124 -13.32 20.46 32.44
N GLN A 125 -13.18 20.15 33.72
CA GLN A 125 -12.06 20.60 34.54
C GLN A 125 -10.73 19.94 34.12
N ASP A 126 -10.77 18.65 33.80
CA ASP A 126 -9.61 17.91 33.32
C ASP A 126 -9.28 18.28 31.86
N LYS A 127 -10.29 18.65 31.05
CA LYS A 127 -10.08 19.23 29.71
C LYS A 127 -9.30 20.53 29.80
N GLU A 128 -9.70 21.47 30.66
CA GLU A 128 -8.97 22.73 30.87
C GLU A 128 -7.52 22.50 31.28
N ARG A 129 -7.27 21.63 32.27
CA ARG A 129 -5.90 21.27 32.69
C ARG A 129 -5.09 20.64 31.57
N CYS A 130 -5.73 19.82 30.74
CA CYS A 130 -5.08 19.21 29.59
C CYS A 130 -4.70 20.26 28.54
N LEU A 131 -5.60 21.20 28.24
CA LEU A 131 -5.31 22.30 27.32
C LEU A 131 -4.21 23.21 27.88
N GLU A 132 -4.26 23.55 29.16
CA GLU A 132 -3.23 24.32 29.84
C GLU A 132 -1.86 23.63 29.72
N ALA A 133 -1.79 22.32 29.98
CA ALA A 133 -0.57 21.56 29.78
C ALA A 133 -0.13 21.51 28.31
N MET A 134 -1.06 21.34 27.36
CA MET A 134 -0.77 21.31 25.93
C MET A 134 -0.21 22.64 25.42
N TYR A 135 -0.79 23.77 25.84
CA TYR A 135 -0.43 25.12 25.39
C TYR A 135 0.81 25.69 26.08
N ASN A 136 1.06 25.29 27.35
CA ASN A 136 2.24 25.71 28.11
C ASN A 136 3.47 24.82 27.90
N THR A 137 3.35 23.70 27.18
CA THR A 137 4.48 22.83 26.83
C THR A 137 4.70 22.77 25.33
N ASP A 138 5.86 22.28 24.88
CA ASP A 138 6.17 22.05 23.45
C ASP A 138 5.30 20.95 22.79
N PHE A 139 4.29 20.42 23.49
CA PHE A 139 3.48 19.27 23.10
C PHE A 139 2.63 19.52 21.85
N ILE A 140 2.22 20.76 21.59
CA ILE A 140 1.41 21.13 20.41
C ILE A 140 2.11 20.88 19.07
N LYS A 141 3.44 20.81 19.04
CA LYS A 141 4.18 20.48 17.82
C LYS A 141 3.86 19.08 17.27
N LEU A 142 3.16 18.23 18.05
CA LEU A 142 2.84 16.85 17.70
C LEU A 142 1.42 16.65 17.15
N VAL A 143 0.53 17.66 17.17
CA VAL A 143 -0.84 17.51 16.68
C VAL A 143 -0.93 17.89 15.20
N HIS A 144 -1.00 16.88 14.32
CA HIS A 144 -1.10 17.08 12.87
C HIS A 144 -2.46 17.68 12.46
N LYS A 145 -2.42 18.85 11.81
CA LYS A 145 -3.59 19.60 11.33
C LYS A 145 -4.41 18.87 10.24
N GLU A 146 -3.82 17.86 9.60
CA GLU A 146 -4.40 17.14 8.46
C GLU A 146 -5.40 16.03 8.85
N SER A 147 -5.51 15.69 10.13
CA SER A 147 -6.44 14.66 10.64
C SER A 147 -7.89 15.14 10.87
N LEU A 148 -8.23 16.36 10.42
CA LEU A 148 -9.50 17.01 10.75
C LEU A 148 -10.64 16.68 9.79
N ASN A 149 -11.76 16.20 10.34
CA ASN A 149 -13.07 16.23 9.68
C ASN A 149 -13.82 17.50 10.11
N TRP A 150 -13.73 18.54 9.30
CA TRP A 150 -14.22 19.90 9.58
C TRP A 150 -15.73 19.98 9.84
N GLU A 151 -16.52 19.02 9.36
CA GLU A 151 -17.97 18.95 9.57
C GLU A 151 -18.37 18.83 11.06
N SER A 152 -17.45 18.40 11.92
CA SER A 152 -17.72 18.28 13.37
C SER A 152 -17.41 19.55 14.17
N TYR A 153 -16.63 20.50 13.65
CA TYR A 153 -16.08 21.62 14.41
C TYR A 153 -17.15 22.59 14.92
N GLU A 154 -18.16 22.91 14.10
CA GLU A 154 -19.23 23.85 14.48
C GLU A 154 -20.14 23.32 15.58
N SER A 155 -20.25 21.98 15.68
CA SER A 155 -21.06 21.29 16.69
C SER A 155 -20.36 21.06 18.03
N MET A 156 -19.06 21.37 18.12
CA MET A 156 -18.25 21.13 19.31
C MET A 156 -18.53 22.14 20.42
N SER A 157 -18.33 21.70 21.67
CA SER A 157 -18.29 22.61 22.81
C SER A 157 -17.13 23.61 22.65
N GLU A 158 -17.22 24.75 23.32
CA GLU A 158 -16.19 25.79 23.25
C GLU A 158 -14.80 25.25 23.66
N LEU A 159 -14.75 24.44 24.73
CA LEU A 159 -13.54 23.74 25.18
C LEU A 159 -13.01 22.73 24.16
N ASP A 160 -13.89 22.05 23.42
CA ASP A 160 -13.48 21.12 22.37
C ASP A 160 -12.93 21.85 21.14
N ARG A 161 -13.41 23.06 20.85
CA ARG A 161 -12.83 23.93 19.82
C ARG A 161 -11.45 24.44 20.22
N MET A 162 -11.27 24.81 21.50
CA MET A 162 -9.99 25.24 22.06
C MET A 162 -8.90 24.17 21.99
N TYR A 163 -9.24 22.89 21.83
CA TYR A 163 -8.25 21.84 21.56
C TYR A 163 -7.56 22.00 20.19
N TRP A 164 -8.27 22.59 19.22
CA TRP A 164 -7.81 22.75 17.84
C TRP A 164 -7.41 24.18 17.50
N ASP A 165 -7.91 25.16 18.26
CA ASP A 165 -7.70 26.58 18.03
C ASP A 165 -6.97 27.23 19.22
N LYS A 166 -5.65 27.41 19.05
CA LYS A 166 -4.80 28.05 20.04
C LYS A 166 -5.19 29.50 20.29
N GLU A 167 -5.61 30.22 19.26
CA GLU A 167 -5.94 31.64 19.38
C GLU A 167 -7.15 31.81 20.30
N LEU A 168 -8.15 30.93 20.16
CA LEU A 168 -9.33 30.87 21.02
C LEU A 168 -8.97 30.63 22.50
N TRP A 169 -7.96 29.80 22.78
CA TRP A 169 -7.44 29.58 24.13
C TRP A 169 -6.75 30.84 24.68
N CYS A 170 -5.84 31.42 23.90
CA CYS A 170 -5.10 32.63 24.28
C CYS A 170 -6.03 33.81 24.57
N GLU A 171 -7.08 34.03 23.76
CA GLU A 171 -8.07 35.11 23.96
C GLU A 171 -8.80 35.00 25.30
N LYS A 172 -9.07 33.78 25.77
CA LYS A 172 -9.87 33.53 26.96
C LYS A 172 -9.03 33.48 28.25
N TYR A 173 -7.82 32.92 28.19
CA TYR A 173 -7.03 32.59 29.38
C TYR A 173 -5.68 33.33 29.52
N GLU A 174 -5.11 33.93 28.47
CA GLU A 174 -3.81 34.62 28.53
C GLU A 174 -3.91 36.18 28.61
N LYS A 175 -4.86 36.71 29.37
CA LYS A 175 -4.96 38.18 29.59
C LYS A 175 -3.81 38.78 30.38
#